data_AF-A0A558A381-F1
#
_entry.id   AF-A0A558A381-F1
#
_cell.length_a   1.000
_cell.length_b   1.000
_cell.length_c   1.000
_cell.angle_alpha   90.00
_cell.angle_beta   90.00
_cell.angle_gamma   90.00
#
_symmetry.space_group_name_H-M   'P 1'
#
loop_
_entity.id
_entity.type
_entity.pdbx_description
1 polymer ?
#
loop_
_entity_poly.entity_id
_entity_poly.type
_entity_poly.pdbx_seq_one_letter_code
_entity_poly.pdbx_strand_id
1 'polypeptide(L)' 'IVHRAELDADGILTRLKIVDPSFFNWPALPVALTDTIVPDFPLTNKSFNLSYAGNDL' A
#
# COMPACT_ATOMS: atom_id res chain seq x y z
N ILE A 1 -8.92 4.21 -2.78
CA ILE A 1 -8.32 3.32 -3.81
C ILE A 1 -8.35 4.08 -5.13
N VAL A 2 -7.28 4.02 -5.92
CA VAL A 2 -7.21 4.62 -7.25
C VAL A 2 -6.95 3.53 -8.29
N HIS A 3 -7.65 3.59 -9.42
CA HIS A 3 -7.40 2.73 -10.58
C HIS A 3 -6.87 3.60 -11.72
N ARG A 4 -5.69 3.29 -12.23
CA ARG A 4 -5.09 3.96 -13.39
C ARG A 4 -5.00 2.99 -14.56
N ALA A 5 -5.75 3.28 -15.61
CA ALA A 5 -5.70 2.56 -16.88
C ALA A 5 -4.97 3.42 -17.92
N GLU A 6 -4.04 2.80 -18.64
CA GLU A 6 -3.44 3.33 -19.86
C GLU A 6 -3.97 2.50 -21.04
N LEU A 7 -4.37 3.21 -22.09
CA LEU A 7 -4.85 2.63 -23.34
C LEU A 7 -3.92 3.09 -24.46
N ASP A 8 -3.70 2.25 -25.46
CA ASP A 8 -3.11 2.69 -26.73
C ASP A 8 -4.15 3.34 -27.65
N ALA A 9 -3.73 3.71 -28.87
CA ALA A 9 -4.58 4.36 -29.86
C ALA A 9 -5.73 3.47 -30.37
N ASP A 10 -5.60 2.15 -30.28
CA ASP A 10 -6.62 1.17 -30.69
C ASP A 10 -7.55 0.81 -29.53
N GLY A 11 -7.36 1.43 -28.36
CA GLY A 11 -8.16 1.20 -27.16
C GLY A 11 -7.77 -0.05 -26.38
N ILE A 12 -6.59 -0.63 -26.64
CA ILE A 12 -6.08 -1.80 -25.91
C ILE A 12 -5.42 -1.34 -24.62
N LEU A 13 -5.71 -2.05 -23.53
CA LEU A 13 -5.11 -1.82 -22.22
C LEU A 13 -3.61 -2.14 -22.24
N THR A 14 -2.77 -1.12 -22.15
CA THR A 14 -1.31 -1.26 -22.09
C THR A 14 -0.81 -1.33 -20.65
N ARG A 15 -1.55 -0.73 -19.71
CA ARG A 15 -1.25 -0.79 -18.27
C ARG A 15 -2.50 -0.62 -17.43
N LEU A 16 -2.61 -1.43 -16.39
CA LEU A 16 -3.55 -1.21 -15.30
C LEU A 16 -2.78 -1.22 -13.98
N LYS A 17 -2.92 -0.16 -13.20
CA LYS A 17 -2.39 -0.10 -11.83
C LYS A 17 -3.52 0.22 -10.88
N ILE A 18 -3.67 -0.63 -9.86
CA ILE A 18 -4.52 -0.35 -8.70
C ILE A 18 -3.59 0.13 -7.60
N VAL A 19 -3.94 1.23 -6.95
CA VAL A 19 -3.19 1.77 -5.82
C VAL A 19 -4.14 1.85 -4.63
N ASP A 20 -3.90 0.99 -3.65
CA ASP A 20 -4.57 1.09 -2.35
C ASP A 20 -4.00 2.29 -1.57
N PRO A 21 -4.81 3.05 -0.80
CA PRO A 21 -4.30 4.18 -0.02
C PRO A 21 -3.16 3.78 0.93
N SER A 22 -3.15 2.56 1.45
CA SER A 22 -2.09 2.08 2.33
C SER A 22 -0.75 1.88 1.64
N PHE A 23 -0.70 1.76 0.30
CA PHE A 23 0.55 1.61 -0.49
C PHE A 23 1.58 2.69 -0.14
N PHE A 24 1.12 3.93 0.06
CA PHE A 24 2.00 5.05 0.43
C PHE A 24 2.37 5.09 1.91
N ASN A 25 1.63 4.39 2.78
CA ASN A 25 1.85 4.38 4.23
C ASN A 25 2.82 3.27 4.65
N TRP A 26 2.97 2.20 3.85
CA TRP A 26 3.88 1.08 4.13
C TRP A 26 5.32 1.49 4.47
N PRO A 27 5.96 2.44 3.76
CA PRO A 27 7.31 2.89 4.10
C PRO A 27 7.44 3.54 5.49
N ALA A 28 6.34 4.03 6.07
CA ALA A 28 6.34 4.65 7.38
C ALA A 28 6.25 3.64 8.55
N LEU A 29 5.81 2.40 8.29
CA LEU A 29 5.74 1.35 9.31
C LEU A 29 7.09 1.06 9.99
N PRO A 30 8.20 0.80 9.28
CA PRO A 30 9.49 0.54 9.92
C PRO A 30 10.00 1.76 10.72
N VAL A 31 9.72 2.98 10.26
CA VAL A 31 10.07 4.20 10.99
C VAL A 31 9.31 4.26 12.32
N ALA A 32 8.00 4.02 12.29
CA ALA A 32 7.16 4.01 13.49
C ALA A 32 7.50 2.89 14.48
N LEU A 33 8.15 1.80 14.02
CA LEU A 33 8.57 0.69 14.88
C LEU A 33 9.94 0.91 15.57
N THR A 34 10.70 1.93 15.18
CA THR A 34 12.11 2.14 15.60
C THR A 34 12.31 2.08 17.12
N ASP A 35 11.41 2.66 17.89
CA ASP A 35 11.47 2.72 19.36
C ASP A 35 10.37 1.90 20.04
N THR A 36 9.77 0.94 19.32
CA THR A 36 8.71 0.07 19.85
C THR A 36 9.26 -1.27 20.31
N ILE A 37 8.71 -1.81 21.40
CA ILE A 37 9.02 -3.18 21.83
C ILE A 37 8.32 -4.19 20.91
N VAL A 38 8.87 -5.41 20.79
CA VAL A 38 8.31 -6.47 19.92
C VAL A 38 6.81 -6.71 20.16
N PRO A 39 6.29 -6.75 21.42
CA PRO A 39 4.85 -6.92 21.67
C PRO A 39 3.95 -5.81 21.10
N ASP A 40 4.48 -4.62 20.82
CA ASP A 40 3.71 -3.48 20.31
C ASP A 40 3.58 -3.50 18.78
N PHE A 41 4.25 -4.43 18.10
CA PHE A 41 4.15 -4.59 16.65
C PHE A 41 2.71 -4.71 16.15
N PRO A 42 1.82 -5.55 16.73
CA PRO A 42 0.44 -5.66 16.25
C PRO A 42 -0.35 -4.36 16.41
N LEU A 43 -0.11 -3.61 17.49
CA LEU A 43 -0.77 -2.32 17.75
C LEU A 43 -0.32 -1.27 16.72
N THR A 44 0.99 -1.13 16.52
CA THR A 44 1.58 -0.18 15.57
C THR A 44 1.17 -0.52 14.13
N ASN A 45 1.20 -1.79 13.75
CA ASN A 45 0.77 -2.21 12.42
C ASN A 45 -0.72 -1.90 12.16
N LYS A 46 -1.58 -2.14 13.17
CA LYS A 46 -3.03 -1.94 13.00
C LYS A 46 -3.42 -0.46 12.95
N SER A 47 -2.71 0.43 13.66
CA SER A 47 -3.02 1.88 13.66
C SER A 47 -2.85 2.55 12.29
N PHE A 48 -2.04 1.96 11.41
CA PHE A 48 -1.84 2.42 10.03
C PHE A 48 -2.90 1.86 9.05
N ASN A 49 -3.71 0.89 9.50
CA ASN A 49 -4.72 0.18 8.72
C ASN A 49 -4.19 -0.31 7.35
N LEU A 50 -2.99 -0.91 7.38
CA LEU A 50 -2.30 -1.35 6.17
C LEU A 50 -3.00 -2.54 5.51
N SER A 51 -3.08 -2.52 4.19
CA SER A 51 -3.56 -3.63 3.37
C SER A 51 -2.36 -4.34 2.74
N TYR A 52 -2.17 -5.62 3.07
CA TYR A 52 -1.13 -6.45 2.46
C TYR A 52 -1.44 -6.67 0.97
N ALA A 53 -2.68 -7.05 0.65
CA ALA A 53 -3.09 -7.20 -0.75
C ALA A 53 -2.94 -5.89 -1.53
N GLY A 54 -3.22 -4.74 -0.89
CA GLY A 54 -3.03 -3.43 -1.48
C GLY A 54 -1.56 -3.04 -1.75
N ASN A 55 -0.62 -3.66 -1.04
CA ASN A 55 0.82 -3.47 -1.24
C ASN A 55 1.39 -4.34 -2.36
N ASP A 56 0.85 -5.56 -2.51
CA ASP A 56 1.34 -6.56 -3.47
C ASP A 56 0.83 -6.31 -4.90
N LEU A 57 -0.31 -5.62 -5.04
CA LEU A 57 -0.92 -5.19 -6.32
C LEU A 57 -0.14 -4.07 -7.00
#